data_AF-A0A2D9VQT3-F1
#
_entry.id   AF-A0A2D9VQT3-F1
#
_cell.length_a   1.000
_cell.length_b   1.000
_cell.length_c   1.000
_cell.angle_alpha   90.00
_cell.angle_beta   90.00
_cell.angle_gamma   90.00
#
_symmetry.space_group_name_H-M   'P 1'
#
loop_
_entity.id
_entity.type
_entity.pdbx_description
1 polymer ?
#
loop_
_entity_poly.entity_id
_entity_poly.type
_entity_poly.pdbx_seq_one_letter_code
_entity_poly.pdbx_strand_id
1 'polypeptide(L)' 'MLHEDIKKQIKTITQSIFNDVVSFRRWIHQHPELSFQEKKTSEFICEVLKKNNIKFNSGIAGYGVVALIECNNPESQVI' A
#
# COMPACT_ATOMS: atom_id res chain seq x y z
N MET A 1 7.24 -22.52 17.24
CA MET A 1 5.78 -22.66 17.12
C MET A 1 5.07 -21.36 16.75
N LEU A 2 5.49 -20.17 17.22
CA LEU A 2 4.88 -18.88 16.87
C LEU A 2 4.82 -18.51 15.37
N HIS A 3 5.78 -18.96 14.55
CA HIS A 3 5.87 -18.52 13.15
C HIS A 3 4.81 -19.12 12.21
N GLU A 4 4.33 -20.35 12.48
CA GLU A 4 3.31 -20.99 11.63
C GLU A 4 1.94 -20.32 11.81
N ASP A 5 1.61 -19.88 13.02
CA ASP A 5 0.35 -19.18 13.30
C ASP A 5 0.29 -17.81 12.60
N ILE A 6 1.38 -17.05 12.60
CA ILE A 6 1.47 -15.76 11.91
C ILE A 6 1.31 -15.94 10.39
N LYS A 7 1.98 -16.94 9.79
CA LYS A 7 1.82 -17.22 8.35
C LYS A 7 0.38 -17.54 7.98
N LYS A 8 -0.32 -18.29 8.83
CA LYS A 8 -1.74 -18.64 8.62
C LYS A 8 -2.64 -17.41 8.73
N GLN A 9 -2.38 -16.52 9.68
CA GLN A 9 -3.09 -15.25 9.82
C GLN A 9 -2.88 -14.36 8.59
N ILE A 10 -1.64 -14.20 8.14
CA ILE A 10 -1.32 -13.43 6.92
C ILE A 10 -2.08 -14.00 5.72
N LYS A 11 -2.05 -15.32 5.50
CA LYS A 11 -2.82 -15.95 4.39
C LYS A 11 -4.32 -15.64 4.47
N THR A 12 -4.89 -15.67 5.67
CA THR A 12 -6.31 -15.39 5.88
C THR A 12 -6.65 -13.94 5.53
N ILE A 13 -5.83 -12.99 5.99
CA ILE A 13 -5.99 -11.57 5.69
C ILE A 13 -5.77 -11.30 4.20
N THR A 14 -4.73 -11.88 3.58
CA THR A 14 -4.49 -11.74 2.14
C THR A 14 -5.66 -12.24 1.31
N GLN A 15 -6.28 -13.36 1.72
CA GLN A 15 -7.45 -13.89 1.03
C GLN A 15 -8.67 -12.96 1.14
N SER A 16 -8.86 -12.29 2.28
CA SER A 16 -9.98 -11.37 2.47
C SER A 16 -9.82 -10.07 1.67
N ILE A 17 -8.59 -9.58 1.48
CA ILE A 17 -8.32 -8.35 0.70
C ILE A 17 -8.09 -8.61 -0.80
N PHE A 18 -8.11 -9.86 -1.25
CA PHE A 18 -7.73 -10.22 -2.63
C PHE A 18 -8.52 -9.44 -3.68
N ASN A 19 -9.84 -9.30 -3.50
CA ASN A 19 -10.70 -8.58 -4.44
C ASN A 19 -10.35 -7.09 -4.53
N ASP A 20 -9.97 -6.47 -3.41
CA ASP A 20 -9.55 -5.07 -3.38
C ASP A 20 -8.24 -4.89 -4.17
N VAL A 21 -7.26 -5.76 -3.95
CA VAL A 21 -5.98 -5.73 -4.70
C VAL A 21 -6.20 -5.93 -6.20
N VAL A 22 -7.09 -6.85 -6.59
CA VAL A 22 -7.48 -7.04 -8.00
C VAL A 22 -8.12 -5.78 -8.56
N SER A 23 -8.99 -5.11 -7.78
CA SER A 23 -9.63 -3.86 -8.20
C SER A 23 -8.60 -2.75 -8.42
N PHE A 24 -7.59 -2.64 -7.55
CA PHE A 24 -6.53 -1.64 -7.68
C PHE A 24 -5.72 -1.88 -8.96
N ARG A 25 -5.32 -3.13 -9.22
CA ARG A 25 -4.60 -3.50 -10.44
C ARG A 25 -5.42 -3.21 -11.69
N ARG A 26 -6.73 -3.48 -11.68
CA ARG A 26 -7.62 -3.17 -12.81
C ARG A 26 -7.72 -1.67 -13.04
N TRP A 27 -7.90 -0.88 -11.98
CA TRP A 27 -7.98 0.57 -12.07
C TRP A 27 -6.69 1.16 -12.65
N ILE A 28 -5.52 0.77 -12.11
CA ILE A 28 -4.22 1.26 -12.60
C ILE A 28 -4.01 0.87 -14.07
N HIS A 29 -4.37 -0.36 -14.46
CA HIS A 29 -4.21 -0.82 -15.84
C HIS A 29 -5.17 -0.13 -16.82
N GLN A 30 -6.34 0.34 -16.36
CA GLN A 30 -7.27 1.13 -17.17
C GLN A 30 -6.85 2.60 -17.29
N HIS A 31 -5.98 3.09 -16.41
CA HIS A 31 -5.52 4.47 -16.36
C HIS A 31 -3.98 4.56 -16.45
N PRO A 32 -3.37 4.08 -17.56
CA PRO A 32 -1.93 4.20 -17.72
C PRO A 32 -1.54 5.68 -17.87
N GLU A 33 -0.52 6.09 -17.13
CA GLU A 33 0.08 7.43 -17.21
C GLU A 33 1.55 7.32 -17.63
N LEU A 34 2.05 8.37 -18.28
CA LEU A 34 3.45 8.46 -18.69
C LEU A 34 4.34 8.85 -17.52
N SER A 35 5.63 8.55 -17.66
CA SER A 35 6.64 8.99 -16.71
C SER A 35 6.57 10.51 -16.49
N PHE A 36 6.63 10.93 -15.23
CA PHE A 36 6.53 12.33 -14.77
C PHE A 36 5.14 12.98 -14.95
N GLN A 37 4.12 12.20 -15.31
CA GLN A 37 2.73 12.66 -15.49
C GLN A 37 1.74 11.82 -14.68
N GLU A 38 2.20 11.10 -13.65
CA GLU A 38 1.44 10.13 -12.86
C GLU A 38 0.49 10.77 -11.83
N LYS A 39 -0.17 11.86 -12.21
CA LYS A 39 -1.01 12.65 -11.30
C LYS A 39 -2.17 11.82 -10.76
N LYS A 40 -2.93 11.16 -11.63
CA LYS A 40 -4.12 10.40 -11.23
C LYS A 40 -3.73 9.15 -10.44
N THR A 41 -2.63 8.51 -10.83
CA THR A 41 -2.09 7.33 -10.15
C THR A 41 -1.66 7.68 -8.73
N SER A 42 -0.97 8.82 -8.56
CA SER A 42 -0.58 9.31 -7.23
C SER A 42 -1.79 9.66 -6.37
N GLU A 43 -2.78 10.37 -6.93
CA GLU A 43 -4.04 10.67 -6.25
C GLU A 43 -4.78 9.40 -5.80
N PHE A 44 -4.85 8.39 -6.67
CA PHE A 44 -5.45 7.09 -6.34
C PHE A 44 -4.74 6.39 -5.18
N ILE A 45 -3.40 6.35 -5.19
CA ILE A 45 -2.62 5.77 -4.10
C ILE A 45 -2.89 6.52 -2.79
N CYS A 46 -2.93 7.85 -2.83
CA CYS A 46 -3.24 8.67 -1.66
C CYS A 46 -4.63 8.34 -1.08
N GLU A 47 -5.65 8.18 -1.93
CA GLU A 47 -7.00 7.82 -1.50
C GLU A 47 -7.05 6.40 -0.89
N VAL A 48 -6.35 5.44 -1.47
CA VAL A 48 -6.22 4.09 -0.90
C VAL A 48 -5.57 4.15 0.48
N LEU A 49 -4.49 4.90 0.64
CA LEU A 49 -3.78 5.03 1.93
C LEU A 49 -4.66 5.73 2.98
N LYS A 50 -5.37 6.80 2.61
CA LYS A 50 -6.35 7.49 3.48
C LYS A 50 -7.44 6.54 3.96
N LYS A 51 -8.04 5.76 3.04
CA LYS A 51 -9.10 4.78 3.38
C LYS A 51 -8.62 3.73 4.39
N ASN A 52 -7.34 3.38 4.34
CA ASN A 52 -6.73 2.42 5.27
C ASN A 52 -6.15 3.07 6.53
N ASN A 53 -6.37 4.37 6.77
CA ASN A 53 -5.80 5.13 7.89
C ASN A 53 -4.26 5.04 7.99
N ILE A 54 -3.58 4.90 6.86
CA ILE A 54 -2.11 4.87 6.81
C ILE A 54 -1.61 6.32 6.68
N LYS A 55 -0.63 6.70 7.51
CA LYS A 55 0.03 8.02 7.39
C LYS A 55 1.00 7.99 6.21
N PHE A 56 0.96 9.04 5.39
CA PHE A 56 1.83 9.17 4.23
C PHE A 56 2.13 10.64 3.91
N ASN A 57 3.20 10.83 3.14
CA ASN A 57 3.62 12.09 2.56
C ASN A 57 3.50 11.97 1.04
N SER A 58 2.85 12.94 0.41
CA SER A 58 2.67 13.00 -1.05
C SER A 58 3.32 14.27 -1.61
N GLY A 59 3.51 14.32 -2.94
CA GLY A 59 4.14 15.47 -3.60
C GLY A 59 5.67 15.44 -3.57
N ILE A 60 6.28 14.29 -3.27
CA ILE A 60 7.73 14.15 -3.18
C ILE A 60 8.29 14.05 -4.60
N ALA A 61 9.17 14.99 -4.98
CA ALA A 61 9.78 15.07 -6.30
C ALA A 61 8.77 14.99 -7.47
N GLY A 62 7.59 15.61 -7.31
CA GLY A 62 6.49 15.56 -8.27
C GLY A 62 5.32 14.78 -7.71
N TYR A 63 5.10 13.55 -8.20
CA TYR A 63 3.97 12.71 -7.83
C TYR A 63 4.32 11.58 -6.84
N GLY A 64 5.52 11.59 -6.27
CA GLY A 64 5.97 10.57 -5.32
C GLY A 64 5.14 10.55 -4.04
N VAL A 65 4.84 9.34 -3.57
CA VAL A 65 4.12 9.07 -2.32
C VAL A 65 4.95 8.12 -1.46
N VAL A 66 5.18 8.49 -0.20
CA VAL A 66 5.92 7.67 0.78
C VAL A 66 5.04 7.46 2.01
N ALA A 67 4.84 6.21 2.39
CA ALA A 67 4.13 5.82 3.61
C ALA A 67 5.08 5.05 4.53
N LEU A 68 5.06 5.37 5.82
CA LEU A 68 5.83 4.68 6.85
C LEU A 68 4.88 3.89 7.74
N ILE A 69 5.07 2.57 7.81
CA ILE A 69 4.35 1.70 8.75
C ILE A 69 5.25 1.51 9.97
N GLU A 70 4.89 2.16 11.07
CA GLU A 70 5.65 2.09 12.31
C GLU A 70 5.31 0.80 13.07
N CYS A 71 6.34 0.06 13.47
CA CYS A 71 6.20 -1.06 14.39
C CYS A 71 6.15 -0.55 15.83
N ASN A 72 5.36 -1.20 16.68
CA ASN A 72 5.30 -0.89 18.11
C ASN A 72 6.58 -1.25 18.88
N ASN A 73 7.52 -2.01 18.26
CA ASN A 73 8.79 -2.36 18.86
C ASN A 73 9.96 -1.66 18.14
N PRO A 74 10.59 -0.64 18.74
CA PRO A 74 11.66 0.13 18.10
C PRO A 74 12.96 -0.66 17.88
N GLU A 75 13.19 -1.75 18.61
CA GLU A 75 14.41 -2.57 18.47
C GLU A 75 14.33 -3.60 17.33
N SER A 76 13.13 -3.87 16.81
CA SER A 76 12.93 -4.80 15.71
C SER A 76 12.77 -4.01 14.40
N GLN A 77 13.84 -3.34 13.98
CA GLN A 77 13.92 -2.87 12.60
C GLN A 77 14.23 -4.07 11.71
N VAL A 78 13.23 -4.53 10.96
CA VAL A 78 13.48 -5.42 9.83
C VAL A 78 13.73 -4.51 8.63
N ILE A 79 15.00 -4.40 8.24
CA ILE A 79 15.45 -3.69 7.03
C ILE A 79 15.17 -4.57 5.81
#